data_AF-A0A1I5MBB6-F1
#
_entry.id   AF-A0A1I5MBB6-F1
#
_cell.length_a   1.000
_cell.length_b   1.000
_cell.length_c   1.000
_cell.angle_alpha   90.00
_cell.angle_beta   90.00
_cell.angle_gamma   90.00
#
_symmetry.space_group_name_H-M   'P 1'
#
loop_
_entity.id
_entity.type
_entity.pdbx_description
1 polymer ?
#
loop_
_entity_poly.entity_id
_entity_poly.type
_entity_poly.pdbx_seq_one_letter_code
_entity_poly.pdbx_strand_id
1 'polypeptide(L)'
;MAGMGQGSGLAERVAWELHVELATRIAVVPLPEGEGLLVEAVASLDELGVRCRRVVQRLRPQPYPDSVGFRVESLARRLLVDLVDPFLRRWKPETTAWTERRPPGAGPLEHEAAWTEATVLRAELGRLREQLRPIAVELAELAGAAPLTVSAG
;
A
#
# COMPACT_ATOMS: atom_id res chain seq x y z
N MET A 1 -36.00 -15.24 -18.42
CA MET A 1 -35.46 -13.98 -18.96
C MET A 1 -34.77 -13.21 -17.84
N ALA A 2 -33.58 -12.71 -18.14
CA ALA A 2 -32.59 -12.00 -17.34
C ALA A 2 -33.01 -11.39 -15.99
N GLY A 3 -32.34 -11.85 -14.93
CA GLY A 3 -32.17 -11.18 -13.65
C GLY A 3 -30.71 -11.31 -13.19
N MET A 4 -29.75 -10.92 -14.04
CA MET A 4 -28.32 -10.85 -13.72
C MET A 4 -27.87 -9.41 -13.95
N GLY A 5 -27.42 -8.70 -12.92
CA GLY A 5 -26.86 -7.36 -13.10
C GLY A 5 -26.78 -6.43 -11.89
N GLN A 6 -26.72 -6.91 -10.65
CA GLN A 6 -26.59 -6.03 -9.47
C GLN A 6 -25.31 -6.26 -8.64
N GLY A 7 -24.43 -7.18 -9.03
CA GLY A 7 -23.18 -7.50 -8.30
C GLY A 7 -21.90 -6.83 -8.83
N SER A 8 -21.90 -6.37 -10.08
CA SER A 8 -20.74 -5.87 -10.85
C SER A 8 -20.59 -4.33 -10.80
N GLY A 9 -21.19 -3.67 -9.81
CA GLY A 9 -20.98 -2.23 -9.62
C GLY A 9 -20.09 -1.91 -8.42
N LEU A 10 -20.22 -2.68 -7.35
CA LEU A 10 -19.54 -2.39 -6.08
C LEU A 10 -18.09 -2.88 -6.10
N ALA A 11 -17.83 -4.07 -6.65
CA ALA A 11 -16.48 -4.64 -6.68
C ALA A 11 -15.52 -3.80 -7.53
N GLU A 12 -16.00 -3.33 -8.68
CA GLU A 12 -15.31 -2.47 -9.63
C GLU A 12 -15.03 -1.10 -9.01
N ARG A 13 -15.98 -0.52 -8.27
CA ARG A 13 -15.77 0.71 -7.50
C ARG A 13 -14.75 0.53 -6.38
N VAL A 14 -14.81 -0.59 -5.65
CA VAL A 14 -13.82 -0.92 -4.61
C VAL A 14 -12.44 -1.12 -5.22
N ALA A 15 -12.35 -1.79 -6.37
CA ALA A 15 -11.11 -1.96 -7.13
C ALA A 15 -10.51 -0.60 -7.50
N TRP A 16 -11.34 0.32 -8.02
CA TRP A 16 -10.92 1.68 -8.33
C TRP A 16 -10.42 2.45 -7.09
N GLU A 17 -11.16 2.42 -5.98
CA GLU A 17 -10.75 3.09 -4.75
C GLU A 17 -9.42 2.54 -4.21
N LEU A 18 -9.23 1.21 -4.22
CA LEU A 18 -7.96 0.59 -3.85
C LEU A 18 -6.84 0.97 -4.81
N HIS A 19 -7.12 1.00 -6.11
CA HIS A 19 -6.16 1.45 -7.12
C HIS A 19 -5.70 2.89 -6.84
N VAL A 20 -6.62 3.81 -6.56
CA VAL A 20 -6.31 5.22 -6.25
C VAL A 20 -5.45 5.32 -4.99
N GLU A 21 -5.80 4.60 -3.93
CA GLU A 21 -5.01 4.54 -2.70
C GLU A 21 -3.57 4.09 -2.97
N LEU A 22 -3.40 3.02 -3.76
CA LEU A 22 -2.07 2.53 -4.11
C LEU A 22 -1.31 3.49 -5.02
N ALA A 23 -1.94 3.97 -6.09
CA ALA A 23 -1.30 4.83 -7.09
C ALA A 23 -0.85 6.17 -6.50
N THR A 24 -1.60 6.73 -5.57
CA THR A 24 -1.27 8.05 -4.98
C THR A 24 -0.21 7.99 -3.90
N ARG A 25 -0.03 6.84 -3.23
CA ARG A 25 0.85 6.73 -2.05
C ARG A 25 2.07 5.83 -2.23
N ILE A 26 2.02 4.85 -3.14
CA ILE A 26 3.15 3.97 -3.44
C ILE A 26 3.92 4.42 -4.68
N ALA A 27 3.25 5.09 -5.63
CA ALA A 27 3.84 5.31 -6.95
C ALA A 27 4.66 6.60 -7.10
N VAL A 28 4.52 7.62 -6.24
CA VAL A 28 4.91 8.98 -6.67
C VAL A 28 6.27 9.49 -6.17
N VAL A 29 6.89 8.94 -5.11
CA VAL A 29 8.23 9.43 -4.72
C VAL A 29 9.12 8.27 -4.27
N PRO A 30 10.00 7.73 -5.13
CA PRO A 30 11.20 7.05 -4.63
C PRO A 30 11.85 8.05 -3.66
N LEU A 31 12.12 7.68 -2.42
CA LEU A 31 12.83 8.56 -1.49
C LEU A 31 14.30 8.56 -1.89
N PRO A 32 14.81 9.59 -2.60
CA PRO A 32 16.22 9.64 -2.95
C PRO A 32 17.08 9.61 -1.70
N GLU A 33 18.36 9.25 -1.82
CA GLU A 33 19.26 9.29 -0.68
C GLU A 33 19.31 10.68 -0.06
N GLY A 34 19.11 10.76 1.26
CA GLY A 34 19.08 12.03 2.01
C GLY A 34 17.77 12.82 1.92
N GLU A 35 16.76 12.33 1.21
CA GLU A 35 15.47 13.02 1.05
C GLU A 35 14.31 12.26 1.70
N GLY A 36 13.43 13.02 2.35
CA GLY A 36 12.26 12.55 3.10
C GLY A 36 12.62 11.68 4.31
N LEU A 37 11.65 11.49 5.20
CA LEU A 37 11.83 10.70 6.41
C LEU A 37 11.24 9.29 6.23
N LEU A 38 12.05 8.26 6.50
CA LEU A 38 11.60 6.87 6.49
C LEU A 38 10.50 6.63 7.54
N VAL A 39 10.55 7.30 8.69
CA VAL A 39 9.46 7.25 9.68
C VAL A 39 8.12 7.76 9.11
N GLU A 40 8.15 8.82 8.29
CA GLU A 40 6.95 9.33 7.61
C GLU A 40 6.47 8.37 6.51
N ALA A 41 7.40 7.72 5.81
CA ALA A 41 7.07 6.70 4.82
C ALA A 41 6.35 5.50 5.44
N VAL A 42 6.85 5.01 6.60
CA VAL A 42 6.21 3.94 7.36
C VAL A 42 4.84 4.36 7.89
N ALA A 43 4.70 5.60 8.38
CA ALA A 43 3.40 6.14 8.80
C ALA A 43 2.40 6.23 7.64
N SER A 44 2.83 6.70 6.47
CA SER A 44 1.97 6.78 5.27
C SER A 44 1.49 5.39 4.83
N LEU A 45 2.34 4.37 4.95
CA LEU A 45 1.99 2.98 4.65
C LEU A 45 0.98 2.41 5.66
N ASP A 46 1.10 2.77 6.93
CA ASP A 46 0.11 2.40 7.96
C ASP A 46 -1.27 2.99 7.64
N GLU A 47 -1.31 4.29 7.31
CA GLU A 47 -2.55 4.95 6.90
C GLU A 47 -3.16 4.34 5.62
N LEU A 48 -2.33 3.95 4.66
CA LEU A 48 -2.76 3.21 3.47
C LEU A 48 -3.47 1.91 3.87
N GLY A 49 -2.84 1.10 4.74
CA GLY A 49 -3.44 -0.14 5.23
C GLY A 49 -4.82 0.10 5.88
N VAL A 50 -4.94 1.14 6.69
CA VAL A 50 -6.21 1.54 7.33
C VAL A 50 -7.27 1.92 6.29
N ARG A 51 -6.93 2.75 5.29
CA ARG A 51 -7.89 3.16 4.25
C ARG A 51 -8.32 1.99 3.38
N CYS A 52 -7.37 1.16 2.93
CA CYS A 52 -7.69 -0.03 2.14
C CYS A 52 -8.63 -0.98 2.90
N ARG A 53 -8.42 -1.22 4.20
CA ARG A 53 -9.36 -2.02 5.02
C ARG A 53 -10.76 -1.43 5.04
N ARG A 54 -10.89 -0.11 5.20
CA ARG A 54 -12.20 0.59 5.21
C ARG A 54 -12.93 0.44 3.87
N VAL A 55 -12.20 0.44 2.74
CA VAL A 55 -12.80 0.23 1.42
C VAL A 55 -13.26 -1.23 1.28
N VAL A 56 -12.39 -2.18 1.60
CA VAL A 56 -12.64 -3.62 1.43
C VAL A 56 -13.77 -4.13 2.32
N GLN A 57 -13.94 -3.58 3.52
CA GLN A 57 -15.03 -3.92 4.45
C GLN A 57 -16.44 -3.71 3.87
N ARG A 58 -16.57 -2.96 2.77
CA ARG A 58 -17.84 -2.76 2.07
C ARG A 58 -18.24 -3.98 1.24
N LEU A 59 -17.26 -4.79 0.81
CA LEU A 59 -17.51 -6.05 0.13
C LEU A 59 -18.11 -7.06 1.11
N ARG A 60 -18.94 -7.95 0.58
CA ARG A 60 -19.35 -9.17 1.28
C ARG A 60 -18.50 -10.32 0.73
N PRO A 61 -18.11 -11.29 1.57
CA PRO A 61 -17.34 -12.44 1.11
C PRO A 61 -17.93 -13.05 -0.16
N GLN A 62 -17.13 -13.15 -1.21
CA GLN A 62 -17.60 -13.61 -2.50
C GLN A 62 -17.38 -15.12 -2.65
N PRO A 63 -18.43 -15.93 -2.87
CA PRO A 63 -18.30 -17.38 -2.91
C PRO A 63 -17.78 -17.91 -4.26
N TYR A 64 -17.71 -17.07 -5.30
CA TYR A 64 -17.37 -17.47 -6.67
C TYR A 64 -15.96 -17.03 -7.05
N PRO A 65 -15.00 -17.97 -7.20
CA PRO A 65 -13.61 -17.66 -7.51
C PRO A 65 -13.39 -16.82 -8.78
N ASP A 66 -14.25 -16.98 -9.78
CA ASP A 66 -14.13 -16.29 -11.07
C ASP A 66 -14.79 -14.91 -11.08
N SER A 67 -15.40 -14.47 -9.97
CA SER A 67 -16.05 -13.16 -9.89
C SER A 67 -15.03 -12.03 -9.70
N VAL A 68 -15.34 -10.85 -10.25
CA VAL A 68 -14.56 -9.61 -10.01
C VAL A 68 -14.40 -9.37 -8.50
N GLY A 69 -15.48 -9.52 -7.73
CA GLY A 69 -15.45 -9.33 -6.29
C GLY A 69 -14.47 -10.27 -5.57
N PHE A 70 -14.43 -11.56 -5.93
CA PHE A 70 -13.46 -12.50 -5.33
C PHE A 70 -12.01 -12.13 -5.68
N ARG A 71 -11.75 -11.71 -6.93
CA ARG A 71 -10.42 -11.26 -7.34
C ARG A 71 -10.00 -10.01 -6.59
N VAL A 72 -10.89 -9.04 -6.42
CA VAL A 72 -10.64 -7.82 -5.63
C VAL A 72 -10.36 -8.14 -4.16
N GLU A 73 -11.15 -9.04 -3.55
CA GLU A 73 -10.91 -9.52 -2.17
C GLU A 73 -9.55 -10.23 -2.04
N SER A 74 -9.19 -11.05 -3.03
CA SER A 74 -7.92 -11.77 -3.06
C SER A 74 -6.73 -10.82 -3.18
N LEU A 75 -6.81 -9.80 -4.03
CA LEU A 75 -5.79 -8.75 -4.15
C LEU A 75 -5.69 -7.90 -2.90
N ALA A 76 -6.82 -7.54 -2.30
CA ALA A 76 -6.85 -6.82 -1.03
C ALA A 76 -6.21 -7.61 0.11
N ARG A 77 -6.47 -8.92 0.19
CA ARG A 77 -5.82 -9.81 1.16
C ARG A 77 -4.32 -9.86 0.94
N ARG A 78 -3.87 -10.05 -0.30
CA ARG A 78 -2.44 -10.05 -0.64
C ARG A 78 -1.77 -8.73 -0.27
N LEU A 79 -2.40 -7.61 -0.63
CA LEU A 79 -1.95 -6.26 -0.26
C LEU A 79 -1.79 -6.12 1.26
N LEU A 80 -2.86 -6.38 2.01
CA LEU A 80 -2.92 -6.05 3.43
C LEU A 80 -2.15 -7.06 4.29
N VAL A 81 -2.45 -8.35 4.11
CA VAL A 81 -2.00 -9.42 5.00
C VAL A 81 -0.64 -9.95 4.61
N ASP A 82 -0.38 -10.10 3.31
CA ASP A 82 0.86 -10.74 2.84
C ASP A 82 2.00 -9.73 2.66
N LEU A 83 1.69 -8.44 2.43
CA LEU A 83 2.69 -7.40 2.11
C LEU A 83 2.76 -6.28 3.15
N VAL A 84 1.67 -5.57 3.41
CA VAL A 84 1.67 -4.37 4.27
C VAL A 84 1.82 -4.71 5.75
N ASP A 85 1.03 -5.65 6.27
CA ASP A 85 1.07 -6.01 7.70
C ASP A 85 2.44 -6.54 8.15
N PRO A 86 3.12 -7.46 7.43
CA PRO A 86 4.43 -7.94 7.82
C PRO A 86 5.47 -6.83 7.82
N PHE A 87 5.43 -5.94 6.81
CA PHE A 87 6.32 -4.80 6.71
C PHE A 87 6.13 -3.84 7.90
N LEU A 88 4.89 -3.46 8.20
CA LEU A 88 4.58 -2.57 9.32
C LEU A 88 4.92 -3.20 10.67
N ARG A 89 4.69 -4.51 10.83
CA ARG A 89 5.03 -5.24 12.05
C ARG A 89 6.54 -5.23 12.31
N ARG A 90 7.36 -5.30 11.27
CA ARG A 90 8.82 -5.17 11.36
C ARG A 90 9.23 -3.74 11.69
N TRP A 91 8.73 -2.75 10.95
CA TRP A 91 9.36 -1.43 10.91
C TRP A 91 8.70 -0.36 11.77
N LYS A 92 7.40 -0.47 12.11
CA LYS A 92 6.76 0.53 13.01
C LYS A 92 7.45 0.58 14.38
N PRO A 93 7.70 -0.54 15.09
CA PRO A 93 8.34 -0.47 16.40
C PRO A 93 9.77 0.09 16.33
N GLU A 94 10.52 -0.31 15.30
CA GLU A 94 11.92 0.10 15.11
C GLU A 94 12.05 1.60 14.82
N THR A 95 11.24 2.12 13.90
CA THR A 95 11.21 3.56 13.57
C THR A 95 10.73 4.41 14.76
N THR A 96 9.72 3.96 15.51
CA THR A 96 9.28 4.63 16.74
C THR A 96 10.40 4.67 17.78
N ALA A 97 11.01 3.52 18.09
CA ALA A 97 12.08 3.44 19.08
C ALA A 97 13.32 4.26 18.69
N TRP A 98 13.64 4.35 17.40
CA TRP A 98 14.72 5.22 16.93
C TRP A 98 14.34 6.70 17.10
N THR A 99 13.15 7.10 16.66
CA THR A 99 12.69 8.49 16.71
C THR A 99 12.63 9.02 18.15
N GLU A 100 12.18 8.19 19.11
CA GLU A 100 12.10 8.55 20.53
C GLU A 100 13.48 8.76 21.19
N ARG A 101 14.54 8.17 20.64
CA ARG A 101 15.93 8.33 21.13
C ARG A 101 16.61 9.59 20.62
N ARG A 102 15.93 10.42 19.82
CA ARG A 102 16.52 11.63 19.25
C ARG A 102 17.00 12.60 20.34
N PRO A 103 18.30 12.96 20.37
CA PRO A 103 18.81 13.94 21.31
C PRO A 103 18.12 15.31 21.17
N PRO A 104 17.96 16.07 22.27
CA PRO A 104 17.52 17.46 22.18
C PRO A 104 18.43 18.27 21.25
N GLY A 105 17.84 18.98 20.29
CA GLY A 105 18.58 19.81 19.33
C GLY A 105 19.06 19.09 18.07
N ALA A 106 19.01 17.76 18.00
CA ALA A 106 19.30 17.03 16.76
C ALA A 106 18.13 17.14 15.75
N GLY A 107 18.46 17.36 14.48
CA GLY A 107 17.47 17.39 13.40
C GLY A 107 16.87 15.99 13.13
N PRO A 108 15.60 15.88 12.68
CA PRO A 108 15.00 14.59 12.33
C PRO A 108 15.79 13.82 11.26
N LEU A 109 16.21 14.52 10.19
CA LEU A 109 16.96 13.92 9.07
C LEU A 109 18.36 13.48 9.49
N GLU A 110 19.07 14.32 10.26
CA GLU A 110 20.40 13.99 10.79
C GLU A 110 20.34 12.76 11.71
N HIS A 111 19.33 12.73 12.60
CA HIS A 111 19.10 11.60 13.49
C HIS A 111 18.76 10.33 12.70
N GLU A 112 17.90 10.38 11.70
CA GLU A 112 17.59 9.22 10.85
C GLU A 112 18.80 8.76 10.03
N ALA A 113 19.63 9.67 9.53
CA ALA A 113 20.85 9.33 8.78
C ALA A 113 21.88 8.58 9.63
N ALA A 114 21.88 8.78 10.96
CA ALA A 114 22.71 8.03 11.89
C ALA A 114 22.18 6.62 12.21
N TRP A 115 21.02 6.24 11.69
CA TRP A 115 20.41 4.94 11.96
C TRP A 115 20.94 3.85 11.02
N THR A 116 21.64 2.86 11.56
CA THR A 116 22.22 1.77 10.77
C THR A 116 21.19 0.98 9.95
N GLU A 117 19.95 0.85 10.45
CA GLU A 117 18.89 0.13 9.74
C GLU A 117 18.21 0.95 8.64
N ALA A 118 18.48 2.26 8.53
CA ALA A 118 17.85 3.13 7.52
C ALA A 118 18.10 2.63 6.09
N THR A 119 19.30 2.15 5.80
CA THR A 119 19.64 1.56 4.49
C THR A 119 18.84 0.30 4.21
N VAL A 120 18.64 -0.56 5.23
CA VAL A 120 17.87 -1.80 5.11
C VAL A 120 16.39 -1.48 4.89
N LEU A 121 15.83 -0.57 5.69
CA LEU A 121 14.45 -0.11 5.54
C LEU A 121 14.21 0.50 4.16
N ARG A 122 15.10 1.36 3.65
CA ARG A 122 14.97 1.93 2.30
C ARG A 122 14.95 0.85 1.22
N ALA A 123 15.84 -0.15 1.31
CA ALA A 123 15.88 -1.25 0.36
C ALA A 123 14.61 -2.12 0.41
N GLU A 124 14.11 -2.43 1.60
CA GLU A 124 12.86 -3.18 1.76
C GLU A 124 11.64 -2.39 1.29
N LEU A 125 11.59 -1.08 1.54
CA LEU A 125 10.54 -0.20 1.03
C LEU A 125 10.54 -0.19 -0.50
N GLY A 126 11.73 -0.20 -1.14
CA GLY A 126 11.88 -0.37 -2.58
C GLY A 126 11.25 -1.68 -3.10
N ARG A 127 11.60 -2.82 -2.49
CA ARG A 127 11.05 -4.13 -2.84
C ARG A 127 9.54 -4.20 -2.63
N LEU A 128 9.04 -3.64 -1.54
CA LEU A 128 7.61 -3.58 -1.26
C LEU A 128 6.87 -2.82 -2.38
N ARG A 129 7.41 -1.68 -2.85
CA ARG A 129 6.82 -0.92 -3.97
C ARG A 129 6.77 -1.73 -5.25
N GLU A 130 7.81 -2.49 -5.56
CA GLU A 130 7.84 -3.39 -6.72
C GLU A 130 6.76 -4.46 -6.63
N GLN A 131 6.52 -5.02 -5.44
CA GLN A 131 5.47 -6.02 -5.20
C GLN A 131 4.05 -5.43 -5.25
N LEU A 132 3.88 -4.17 -4.85
CA LEU A 132 2.59 -3.49 -4.83
C LEU A 132 2.17 -2.95 -6.20
N ARG A 133 3.12 -2.64 -7.09
CA ARG A 133 2.86 -2.18 -8.46
C ARG A 133 1.94 -3.09 -9.27
N PRO A 134 2.19 -4.41 -9.41
CA PRO A 134 1.30 -5.28 -10.18
C PRO A 134 -0.10 -5.38 -9.57
N ILE A 135 -0.22 -5.31 -8.24
CA ILE A 135 -1.54 -5.28 -7.56
C ILE A 135 -2.31 -4.03 -7.97
N ALA A 136 -1.66 -2.87 -7.99
CA ALA A 136 -2.29 -1.62 -8.41
C ALA A 136 -2.78 -1.66 -9.86
N VAL A 137 -1.99 -2.24 -10.77
CA VAL A 137 -2.37 -2.41 -12.19
C VAL A 137 -3.59 -3.32 -12.31
N GLU A 138 -3.56 -4.49 -11.67
CA GLU A 138 -4.67 -5.45 -11.75
C GLU A 138 -5.97 -4.88 -11.15
N LEU A 139 -5.89 -4.07 -10.10
CA LEU A 139 -7.05 -3.37 -9.54
C LEU A 139 -7.65 -2.34 -10.52
N ALA A 140 -6.84 -1.65 -11.32
CA ALA A 140 -7.34 -0.75 -12.36
C ALA A 140 -8.06 -1.53 -13.47
N GLU A 141 -7.49 -2.66 -13.90
CA GLU A 141 -8.09 -3.55 -14.90
C GLU A 141 -9.44 -4.09 -14.43
N LEU A 142 -9.51 -4.56 -13.18
CA LEU A 142 -10.76 -5.02 -12.56
C LEU A 142 -11.80 -3.92 -12.39
N ALA A 143 -11.37 -2.67 -12.29
CA ALA A 143 -12.27 -1.50 -12.28
C ALA A 143 -12.74 -1.08 -13.70
N GLY A 144 -12.19 -1.69 -14.76
CA GLY A 144 -12.42 -1.26 -16.14
C GLY A 144 -11.81 0.11 -16.47
N ALA A 145 -10.75 0.51 -15.76
CA ALA A 145 -10.11 1.81 -15.89
C ALA A 145 -8.65 1.69 -16.33
N ALA A 146 -8.11 2.76 -16.94
CA ALA A 146 -6.68 2.85 -17.17
C ALA A 146 -5.94 3.10 -15.84
N PRO A 147 -4.79 2.45 -15.60
CA PRO A 147 -4.02 2.67 -14.39
C PRO A 147 -3.46 4.10 -14.33
N LEU A 148 -3.53 4.71 -13.15
CA LEU A 148 -2.89 5.99 -12.81
C LEU A 148 -1.38 5.88 -12.61
N THR A 149 -0.86 4.65 -12.56
CA THR A 149 0.57 4.38 -12.46
C THR A 149 1.18 4.35 -13.85
N VAL A 150 2.35 4.98 -14.01
CA VAL A 150 3.13 4.84 -15.25
C VAL A 150 3.67 3.40 -15.30
N SER A 151 3.32 2.67 -16.36
CA SER A 151 4.01 1.44 -16.72
C SER A 151 5.47 1.80 -16.94
N ALA A 152 6.37 1.31 -16.08
CA ALA A 152 7.79 1.39 -16.37
C ALA A 152 8.00 0.61 -17.68
N GLY A 153 8.34 1.32 -18.75
CA GLY A 153 8.90 0.72 -19.95
C GLY A 153 10.28 0.15 -19.68
#